data_AF-T1BZH6-F1
#
_entry.id   AF-T1BZH6-F1
#
_cell.length_a   1.000
_cell.length_b   1.000
_cell.length_c   1.000
_cell.angle_alpha   90.00
_cell.angle_beta   90.00
_cell.angle_gamma   90.00
#
_symmetry.space_group_name_H-M   'P 1'
#
loop_
_entity.id
_entity.type
_entity.pdbx_description
1 polymer ?
#
loop_
_entity_poly.entity_id
_entity_poly.type
_entity_poly.pdbx_seq_one_letter_code
_entity_poly.pdbx_strand_id
1 'polypeptide(L)'
;MVPGASIITDDWRGYSKLGERGFIHTAVAERGDMQVAETFLPIVHLVFSNLKTWLRGTHHGVSPQHLQAYLNEFTFRFNRCFYPFNSFRSLLGIAGDVTAPTYDELYAAKSRPTTSGGCV
;
A
#
# COMPACT_ATOMS: atom_id res chain seq x y z
N MET A 1 -2.54 12.86 -5.79
CA MET A 1 -3.86 12.85 -5.12
C MET A 1 -4.44 14.25 -5.25
N VAL A 2 -5.71 14.36 -5.66
CA VAL A 2 -6.37 15.65 -5.89
C VAL A 2 -7.03 16.11 -4.56
N PRO A 3 -6.78 17.34 -4.08
CA PRO A 3 -7.50 17.91 -2.95
C PRO A 3 -9.02 17.87 -3.18
N GLY A 4 -9.80 17.49 -2.17
CA GLY A 4 -11.26 17.31 -2.28
C GLY A 4 -11.72 15.91 -2.69
N ALA A 5 -10.80 14.95 -2.90
CA ALA A 5 -11.18 13.55 -3.10
C ALA A 5 -11.89 12.96 -1.86
N SER A 6 -12.93 12.17 -2.10
CA SER A 6 -13.65 11.44 -1.06
C SER A 6 -12.90 10.15 -0.69
N ILE A 7 -12.66 9.95 0.60
CA ILE A 7 -11.97 8.78 1.15
C ILE A 7 -12.89 8.11 2.17
N ILE A 8 -13.16 6.82 1.96
CA ILE A 8 -13.93 5.97 2.88
C ILE A 8 -12.93 5.09 3.65
N THR A 9 -13.02 5.05 4.98
CA THR A 9 -12.13 4.21 5.82
C THR A 9 -12.89 3.48 6.92
N ASP A 10 -12.24 2.51 7.56
CA ASP A 10 -12.73 1.66 8.65
C ASP A 10 -12.83 2.35 10.02
N ASP A 11 -12.88 3.69 10.07
CA ASP A 11 -12.86 4.49 11.31
C ASP A 11 -11.61 4.31 12.21
N TRP A 12 -10.48 3.82 11.66
CA TRP A 12 -9.25 3.76 12.46
C TRP A 12 -8.69 5.16 12.77
N ARG A 13 -8.30 5.40 14.03
CA ARG A 13 -7.78 6.70 14.53
C ARG A 13 -6.57 7.22 13.74
N GLY A 14 -5.82 6.34 13.08
CA GLY A 14 -4.71 6.73 12.21
C GLY A 14 -5.12 7.66 11.05
N TYR A 15 -6.39 7.65 10.66
CA TYR A 15 -6.93 8.46 9.57
C TYR A 15 -7.47 9.84 10.01
N SER A 16 -7.42 10.18 11.30
CA SER A 16 -7.94 11.44 11.85
C SER A 16 -7.43 12.71 11.16
N LYS A 17 -6.20 12.67 10.62
CA LYS A 17 -5.56 13.80 9.93
C LYS A 17 -5.95 13.93 8.45
N LEU A 18 -6.85 13.10 7.92
CA LEU A 18 -7.27 13.19 6.51
C LEU A 18 -8.03 14.48 6.21
N GLY A 19 -8.90 14.93 7.12
CA GLY A 19 -9.61 16.20 6.98
C GLY A 19 -8.65 17.41 6.94
N GLU A 20 -7.64 17.42 7.82
CA GLU A 20 -6.58 18.45 7.85
C GLU A 20 -5.77 18.50 6.54
N ARG A 21 -5.70 17.39 5.81
CA ARG A 21 -5.02 17.28 4.51
C ARG A 21 -5.90 17.66 3.32
N GLY A 22 -7.12 18.14 3.56
CA GLY A 22 -8.04 18.59 2.51
C GLY A 22 -8.81 17.47 1.82
N PHE A 23 -8.96 16.31 2.46
CA PHE A 23 -9.79 15.21 1.97
C PHE A 23 -11.18 15.22 2.60
N ILE A 24 -12.18 14.80 1.82
CA ILE A 24 -13.53 14.54 2.34
C ILE A 24 -13.48 13.13 2.93
N HIS A 25 -13.38 13.03 4.26
CA HIS A 25 -13.21 11.76 4.96
C HIS A 25 -14.56 11.24 5.49
N THR A 26 -14.96 10.07 5.02
CA THR A 26 -16.13 9.32 5.50
C THR A 26 -15.63 8.12 6.30
N ALA A 27 -15.72 8.20 7.62
CA ALA A 27 -15.40 7.08 8.50
C ALA A 27 -16.60 6.13 8.61
N VAL A 28 -16.39 4.86 8.29
CA VAL A 28 -17.38 3.78 8.38
C VAL A 28 -16.85 2.72 9.34
N ALA A 29 -17.42 2.69 10.55
CA ALA A 29 -17.04 1.70 11.54
C ALA A 29 -17.80 0.39 11.29
N GLU A 30 -17.10 -0.68 10.92
CA GLU A 30 -17.70 -2.02 10.73
C GLU A 30 -18.33 -2.54 12.04
N ARG A 31 -17.69 -2.30 13.19
CA ARG A 31 -18.13 -2.75 14.54
C ARG A 31 -18.61 -4.21 14.61
N GLY A 32 -18.11 -5.07 13.73
CA GLY A 32 -18.47 -6.49 13.64
C GLY A 32 -19.67 -6.80 12.73
N ASP A 33 -20.22 -5.82 12.02
CA ASP A 33 -21.26 -6.00 11.01
C ASP A 33 -20.65 -6.23 9.62
N MET A 34 -20.71 -7.48 9.16
CA MET A 34 -20.18 -7.88 7.86
C MET A 34 -20.86 -7.17 6.69
N GLN A 35 -22.14 -6.80 6.80
CA GLN A 35 -22.84 -6.08 5.73
C GLN A 35 -22.28 -4.67 5.53
N VAL A 36 -21.82 -4.03 6.60
CA VAL A 36 -21.17 -2.72 6.54
C VAL A 36 -19.83 -2.83 5.80
N ALA A 37 -19.01 -3.85 6.10
CA ALA A 37 -17.77 -4.09 5.37
C ALA A 37 -18.02 -4.42 3.90
N GLU A 38 -18.97 -5.30 3.58
CA GLU A 38 -19.28 -5.64 2.18
C GLU A 38 -19.76 -4.43 1.37
N THR A 39 -20.53 -3.53 1.99
CA THR A 39 -21.10 -2.35 1.33
C THR A 39 -20.05 -1.26 1.12
N PHE A 40 -19.25 -0.94 2.14
CA PHE A 40 -18.39 0.24 2.13
C PHE A 40 -16.91 -0.08 1.89
N LEU A 41 -16.46 -1.29 2.23
CA LEU A 41 -15.07 -1.73 2.14
C LEU A 41 -15.00 -3.16 1.54
N PRO A 42 -15.53 -3.36 0.32
CA PRO A 42 -15.58 -4.69 -0.28
C PRO A 42 -14.19 -5.30 -0.34
N ILE A 43 -14.12 -6.62 -0.19
CA ILE A 43 -12.90 -7.45 -0.26
C ILE A 43 -11.77 -7.12 0.73
N VAL A 44 -11.93 -6.14 1.63
CA VAL A 44 -10.85 -5.67 2.52
C VAL A 44 -10.29 -6.80 3.40
N HIS A 45 -11.16 -7.65 3.95
CA HIS A 45 -10.78 -8.80 4.76
C HIS A 45 -10.00 -9.85 3.98
N LEU A 46 -10.34 -10.03 2.69
CA LEU A 46 -9.61 -10.92 1.79
C LEU A 46 -8.21 -10.38 1.51
N VAL A 47 -8.08 -9.06 1.25
CA VAL A 47 -6.79 -8.40 1.06
C VAL A 47 -5.90 -8.58 2.30
N PHE A 48 -6.43 -8.34 3.50
CA PHE A 48 -5.68 -8.54 4.74
C PHE A 48 -5.28 -9.99 4.99
N SER A 49 -6.17 -10.94 4.71
CA SER A 49 -5.88 -12.37 4.86
C SER A 49 -4.77 -12.81 3.89
N ASN A 50 -4.82 -12.33 2.65
CA ASN A 50 -3.79 -12.60 1.64
C ASN A 50 -2.46 -11.96 2.01
N LEU A 51 -2.45 -10.72 2.50
CA LEU A 51 -1.23 -10.06 2.96
C LEU A 51 -0.55 -10.84 4.09
N LYS A 52 -1.32 -11.24 5.12
CA LYS A 52 -0.79 -12.02 6.25
C LYS A 52 -0.21 -13.36 5.79
N THR A 53 -0.90 -14.05 4.89
CA THR A 53 -0.43 -15.34 4.35
C THR A 53 0.81 -15.17 3.47
N TRP A 54 0.84 -14.14 2.63
CA TRP A 54 2.01 -13.84 1.79
C TRP A 54 3.25 -13.48 2.63
N LEU A 55 3.10 -12.65 3.67
CA LEU A 55 4.20 -12.29 4.56
C LEU A 55 4.80 -13.52 5.26
N ARG A 56 3.93 -14.40 5.79
CA ARG A 56 4.36 -15.64 6.47
C ARG A 56 5.00 -16.67 5.52
N GLY A 57 4.52 -16.73 4.28
CA GLY A 57 5.02 -17.70 3.30
C GLY A 57 6.29 -17.27 2.57
N THR A 58 6.49 -15.96 2.37
CA THR A 58 7.59 -15.43 1.55
C THR A 58 8.80 -15.02 2.39
N HIS A 59 8.58 -14.49 3.59
CA HIS A 59 9.64 -13.96 4.42
C HIS A 59 9.82 -14.81 5.69
N HIS A 60 11.07 -15.15 6.00
CA HIS A 60 11.41 -15.82 7.27
C HIS A 60 11.16 -14.91 8.48
N GLY A 61 11.22 -13.59 8.29
CA GLY A 61 10.93 -12.59 9.31
C GLY A 61 10.62 -11.23 8.68
N VAL A 62 9.75 -10.47 9.33
CA VAL A 62 9.32 -9.14 8.87
C VAL A 62 9.82 -8.10 9.86
N SER A 63 10.71 -7.22 9.41
CA SER A 63 11.24 -6.11 10.22
C SER A 63 10.47 -4.81 9.94
N PRO A 64 10.15 -3.99 10.97
CA PRO A 64 9.57 -2.66 10.77
C PRO A 64 10.39 -1.75 9.85
N GLN A 65 11.72 -1.97 9.78
CA GLN A 65 12.65 -1.19 8.94
C GLN A 65 12.31 -1.28 7.45
N HIS A 66 11.72 -2.40 7.00
CA HIS A 66 11.39 -2.65 5.60
C HIS A 66 9.88 -2.73 5.37
N LEU A 67 9.06 -2.33 6.33
CA LEU A 67 7.60 -2.47 6.26
C LEU A 67 7.01 -1.89 4.98
N GLN A 68 7.44 -0.68 4.60
CA GLN A 68 6.97 -0.05 3.38
C GLN A 68 7.37 -0.81 2.12
N ALA A 69 8.57 -1.41 2.09
CA ALA A 69 9.02 -2.21 0.96
C ALA A 69 8.17 -3.48 0.80
N TYR A 70 7.87 -4.18 1.91
CA TYR A 70 6.97 -5.34 1.89
C TYR A 70 5.57 -4.99 1.39
N LEU A 71 5.01 -3.87 1.85
CA LEU A 71 3.70 -3.41 1.41
C LEU A 71 3.69 -3.03 -0.07
N ASN A 72 4.73 -2.33 -0.55
CA ASN A 72 4.86 -1.97 -1.96
C ASN A 72 4.94 -3.23 -2.84
N GLU A 73 5.73 -4.23 -2.45
CA GLU A 73 5.83 -5.49 -3.18
C GLU A 73 4.49 -6.24 -3.19
N PHE A 74 3.83 -6.35 -2.03
CA PHE A 74 2.52 -6.98 -1.94
C PHE A 74 1.50 -6.29 -2.86
N THR A 75 1.39 -4.96 -2.82
CA THR A 75 0.48 -4.21 -3.68
C THR A 75 0.81 -4.38 -5.15
N PHE A 76 2.10 -4.40 -5.51
CA PHE A 76 2.54 -4.64 -6.88
C PHE A 76 2.08 -6.00 -7.40
N ARG A 77 2.28 -7.05 -6.60
CA ARG A 77 1.88 -8.43 -6.90
C ARG A 77 0.36 -8.60 -6.92
N PHE A 78 -0.33 -8.11 -5.89
CA PHE A 78 -1.77 -8.27 -5.71
C PHE A 78 -2.54 -7.61 -6.86
N ASN A 79 -2.17 -6.39 -7.25
CA ASN A 79 -2.87 -5.67 -8.34
C ASN A 79 -2.56 -6.22 -9.74
N ARG A 80 -1.62 -7.15 -9.88
CA ARG A 80 -1.20 -7.75 -11.17
C ARG A 80 -1.23 -9.27 -11.17
N CYS A 81 -1.82 -9.89 -10.15
CA CYS A 81 -1.78 -11.34 -9.94
C CYS A 81 -2.48 -12.12 -11.07
N PHE A 82 -3.44 -11.50 -11.75
CA PHE A 82 -4.17 -12.11 -12.87
C PHE A 82 -3.41 -12.09 -14.21
N TYR A 83 -2.36 -11.29 -14.34
CA TYR A 83 -1.63 -11.11 -15.61
C TYR A 83 -0.11 -11.22 -15.41
N PRO A 84 0.41 -12.44 -15.20
CA PRO A 84 1.82 -12.66 -14.84
C PRO A 84 2.83 -12.18 -15.88
N PHE A 85 2.50 -12.23 -17.19
CA PHE A 85 3.40 -11.68 -18.22
C PHE A 85 3.44 -10.14 -18.22
N ASN A 86 2.37 -9.48 -17.76
CA ASN A 86 2.32 -8.02 -17.66
C ASN A 86 3.05 -7.50 -16.42
N SER A 87 3.12 -8.28 -15.33
CA SER A 87 3.84 -7.88 -14.13
C SER A 87 5.34 -7.75 -14.39
N PHE A 88 5.95 -8.71 -15.10
CA PHE A 88 7.36 -8.63 -15.48
C PHE A 88 7.67 -7.42 -16.37
N ARG A 89 6.86 -7.18 -17.41
CA ARG A 89 7.03 -6.02 -18.30
C ARG A 89 6.83 -4.70 -17.57
N SER A 90 5.85 -4.62 -16.67
CA SER A 90 5.62 -3.44 -15.83
C SER A 90 6.81 -3.17 -14.90
N LEU A 91 7.39 -4.22 -14.31
CA LEU A 91 8.55 -4.10 -13.45
C LEU A 91 9.76 -3.57 -14.23
N LEU A 92 10.01 -4.11 -15.43
CA LEU A 92 11.09 -3.62 -16.30
C LEU A 92 10.90 -2.15 -16.70
N GLY A 93 9.67 -1.73 -17.03
CA GLY A 93 9.37 -0.32 -17.32
C GLY A 93 9.69 0.58 -16.13
N ILE A 94 9.20 0.24 -14.94
CA ILE A 94 9.49 1.00 -13.71
C ILE A 94 10.98 1.03 -13.41
N ALA A 95 11.67 -0.11 -13.52
CA ALA A 95 13.10 -0.20 -13.26
C ALA A 95 13.95 0.58 -14.27
N GLY A 96 13.49 0.67 -15.53
CA GLY A 96 14.16 1.45 -16.57
C GLY A 96 14.07 2.95 -16.36
N ASP A 97 12.97 3.42 -15.78
CA ASP A 97 12.72 4.85 -15.53
C ASP A 97 13.31 5.35 -14.19
N VAL A 98 13.71 4.43 -13.30
CA VAL A 98 14.23 4.76 -11.97
C VAL A 98 15.76 4.83 -12.00
N THR A 99 16.33 5.91 -11.48
CA THR A 99 17.78 6.03 -11.26
C THR A 99 18.23 5.01 -10.21
N ALA A 100 19.17 4.15 -10.59
CA ALA A 100 19.73 3.15 -9.68
C ALA A 100 20.48 3.85 -8.53
N PRO A 101 20.20 3.49 -7.27
CA PRO A 101 20.94 4.03 -6.14
C PRO A 101 22.38 3.53 -6.17
N THR A 102 23.30 4.40 -5.76
CA THR A 102 24.71 4.05 -5.57
C THR A 102 24.89 3.13 -4.35
N TYR A 103 26.01 2.42 -4.30
CA TYR A 103 26.34 1.53 -3.17
C TYR A 103 26.26 2.27 -1.83
N ASP A 104 26.83 3.48 -1.76
CA ASP A 104 26.80 4.29 -0.55
C ASP A 104 25.37 4.68 -0.15
N GLU A 105 24.50 5.01 -1.10
CA GLU A 105 23.09 5.33 -0.83
C GLU A 105 22.28 4.13 -0.33
N LEU A 106 22.60 2.92 -0.81
CA LEU A 106 21.95 1.68 -0.37
C LEU A 106 22.24 1.39 1.11
N TYR A 107 23.44 1.71 1.60
CA TYR A 107 23.86 1.44 2.98
C TYR A 107 23.81 2.66 3.92
N ALA A 108 23.76 3.89 3.38
CA ALA A 108 23.66 5.12 4.18
C ALA A 108 22.24 5.38 4.72
N ALA A 109 21.20 4.84 4.06
CA ALA A 109 19.81 5.17 4.39
C ALA A 109 19.24 4.31 5.54
N LYS A 110 19.41 4.75 6.79
CA LYS A 110 18.45 4.42 7.85
C LYS A 110 17.11 5.10 7.50
N SER A 111 16.15 4.28 7.05
CA SER A 111 14.72 4.59 6.81
C SER A 111 14.43 5.87 6.01
N ARG A 112 14.21 5.74 4.70
CA ARG A 112 13.52 6.80 3.94
C ARG A 112 12.00 6.66 4.15
N PRO A 113 11.26 7.71 4.54
CA PRO A 113 9.82 7.75 4.29
C PRO A 113 9.61 7.95 2.80
N THR A 114 8.95 7.00 2.14
CA THR A 114 8.66 7.09 0.70
C THR A 114 7.65 8.21 0.46
N THR A 115 8.13 9.36 0.00
CA THR A 115 7.27 10.35 -0.65
C THR A 115 7.11 9.90 -2.10
N SER A 116 5.95 9.34 -2.45
CA SER A 116 5.57 9.21 -3.85
C SER A 116 5.27 10.61 -4.37
N GLY A 117 6.26 11.24 -4.99
CA GLY A 117 6.09 12.48 -5.73
C GLY A 117 5.05 12.27 -6.83
N GLY A 118 4.03 13.13 -6.84
CA GLY A 118 3.06 13.18 -7.92
C GLY A 118 3.74 13.62 -9.21
N CYS A 119 3.54 12.86 -10.27
CA CYS A 119 3.77 13.37 -11.62
C CYS A 119 2.64 14.35 -11.96
N VAL A 120 3.05 15.56 -12.36
CA VAL A 120 2.28 16.53 -13.15
C VAL A 120 1.95 15.96 -14.52
#